data_AF-A0A812LLG9-F1
#
_entry.id   AF-A0A812LLG9-F1
#
_cell.length_a   1.000
_cell.length_b   1.000
_cell.length_c   1.000
_cell.angle_alpha   90.00
_cell.angle_beta   90.00
_cell.angle_gamma   90.00
#
_symmetry.space_group_name_H-M   'P 1'
#
loop_
_entity.id
_entity.type
_entity.pdbx_description
1 polymer ?
#
loop_
_entity_poly.entity_id
_entity_poly.type
_entity_poly.pdbx_seq_one_letter_code
_entity_poly.pdbx_strand_id
1 'polypeptide(L)'
;MADSVFGLGGNAAILAQRLPGLVESVLESRHAEERGFDLHDAAFVVAAVERLIFDEESHLLAKSYEAQGQTPQKALGEAEMQQVVEDYLVRWLMGDDEEGTKLLLDNRTLLETSFPHWKDLEAFGHGQLRALTYVQQKSQPLSGKALQTRYSYQDAHDVAGSITRSFASFWQSECTGLKESLVAMDPFHTGRVPLSKFYGTGLDEDWRFGESESYLRELGALDETGMHGKQVIIPNYIQAASNCIVTTQHYMVCCTTDCNDIMTEIESEIAQPTAQAARILEVVGNMTTVSSLEDEGEVRIDDALAAQLRSIEAANGGEVPLHGRLYLQWLHYVFPRECPFPHKTGSTAVTAPSEFSGEYVATLQEMQAMRATENDTVLPHNVTLAKEELQWMSQWSEEEELLLSYEGLSNTVSWRRRLIIGGFFALLAASVAGTVKISHHKASGCHRQLPL
;
A
#
# COMPACT_ATOMS: atom_id res chain seq x y z
N MET A 1 -22.04 -7.14 -0.80
CA MET A 1 -21.60 -5.94 -0.05
C MET A 1 -20.20 -6.12 0.53
N ALA A 2 -19.67 -7.36 0.64
CA ALA A 2 -18.28 -7.60 1.03
C ALA A 2 -17.23 -7.23 -0.05
N ASP A 3 -17.59 -7.32 -1.33
CA ASP A 3 -16.67 -6.98 -2.43
C ASP A 3 -16.41 -5.47 -2.62
N SER A 4 -17.17 -4.60 -1.96
CA SER A 4 -17.20 -3.15 -2.25
C SER A 4 -16.41 -2.27 -1.26
N VAL A 5 -15.72 -2.82 -0.26
CA VAL A 5 -15.23 -2.01 0.88
C VAL A 5 -13.79 -1.48 0.75
N PHE A 6 -12.91 -2.02 -0.12
CA PHE A 6 -11.53 -1.50 -0.23
C PHE A 6 -11.03 -1.33 -1.69
N GLY A 7 -10.97 -0.08 -2.16
CA GLY A 7 -10.72 0.29 -3.55
C GLY A 7 -9.28 0.62 -3.86
N LEU A 8 -8.46 -0.41 -3.73
CA LEU A 8 -7.32 -0.64 -4.58
C LEU A 8 -7.43 -2.14 -4.87
N GLY A 9 -7.75 -2.53 -6.10
CA GLY A 9 -8.19 -3.89 -6.47
C GLY A 9 -7.29 -5.07 -6.03
N GLY A 10 -6.09 -4.81 -5.49
CA GLY A 10 -5.26 -5.80 -4.80
C GLY A 10 -5.49 -5.90 -3.28
N ASN A 11 -5.69 -4.79 -2.56
CA ASN A 11 -5.71 -4.78 -1.08
C ASN A 11 -7.01 -5.38 -0.50
N ALA A 12 -8.17 -5.13 -1.12
CA ALA A 12 -9.42 -5.82 -0.77
C ALA A 12 -9.31 -7.33 -0.91
N ALA A 13 -8.74 -7.77 -2.05
CA ALA A 13 -8.57 -9.19 -2.36
C ALA A 13 -7.67 -9.87 -1.33
N ILE A 14 -6.57 -9.21 -0.91
CA ILE A 14 -5.68 -9.72 0.14
C ILE A 14 -6.43 -9.92 1.45
N LEU A 15 -7.21 -8.93 1.91
CA LEU A 15 -7.92 -9.02 3.17
C LEU A 15 -8.95 -10.18 3.16
N ALA A 16 -9.71 -10.31 2.06
CA ALA A 16 -10.68 -11.38 1.90
C ALA A 16 -10.04 -12.78 1.80
N GLN A 17 -8.91 -12.90 1.10
CA GLN A 17 -8.21 -14.16 0.88
C GLN A 17 -7.44 -14.62 2.12
N ARG A 18 -6.72 -13.70 2.79
CA ARG A 18 -5.83 -14.04 3.92
C ARG A 18 -6.56 -14.02 5.27
N LEU A 19 -7.56 -13.14 5.43
CA LEU A 19 -8.29 -12.94 6.70
C LEU A 19 -9.82 -13.07 6.55
N PRO A 20 -10.34 -14.17 5.98
CA PRO A 20 -11.78 -14.32 5.72
C PRO A 20 -12.64 -14.21 6.99
N GLY A 21 -12.19 -14.81 8.10
CA GLY A 21 -12.92 -14.72 9.37
C GLY A 21 -12.98 -13.30 9.97
N LEU A 22 -12.02 -12.43 9.64
CA LEU A 22 -12.07 -11.02 10.04
C LEU A 22 -13.10 -10.25 9.19
N VAL A 23 -13.12 -10.51 7.88
CA VAL A 23 -14.12 -9.92 6.97
C VAL A 23 -15.53 -10.30 7.42
N GLU A 24 -15.79 -11.57 7.67
CA GLU A 24 -17.09 -12.06 8.15
C GLU A 24 -17.49 -11.42 9.49
N SER A 25 -16.54 -11.32 10.44
CA SER A 25 -16.85 -10.85 11.79
C SER A 25 -17.06 -9.34 11.92
N VAL A 26 -16.50 -8.54 11.00
CA VAL A 26 -16.58 -7.08 11.05
C VAL A 26 -17.48 -6.54 9.95
N LEU A 27 -17.18 -6.88 8.70
CA LEU A 27 -17.79 -6.26 7.52
C LEU A 27 -19.14 -6.90 7.17
N GLU A 28 -19.31 -8.18 7.51
CA GLU A 28 -20.58 -8.90 7.39
C GLU A 28 -21.32 -9.02 8.74
N SER A 29 -20.88 -8.24 9.73
CA SER A 29 -21.55 -8.20 11.02
C SER A 29 -22.94 -7.57 10.88
N ARG A 30 -23.90 -8.02 11.71
CA ARG A 30 -25.23 -7.38 11.79
C ARG A 30 -25.14 -5.88 12.08
N HIS A 31 -24.10 -5.46 12.81
CA HIS A 31 -23.86 -4.04 13.09
C HIS A 31 -23.52 -3.29 11.80
N ALA A 32 -22.61 -3.81 10.98
CA ALA A 32 -22.27 -3.23 9.68
C ALA A 32 -23.47 -3.22 8.73
N GLU A 33 -24.29 -4.27 8.70
CA GLU A 33 -25.50 -4.33 7.87
C GLU A 33 -26.58 -3.31 8.29
N GLU A 34 -26.78 -3.10 9.60
CA GLU A 34 -27.84 -2.23 10.12
C GLU A 34 -27.41 -0.76 10.27
N ARG A 35 -26.14 -0.51 10.61
CA ARG A 35 -25.61 0.81 11.00
C ARG A 35 -24.46 1.31 10.14
N GLY A 36 -23.97 0.51 9.20
CA GLY A 36 -22.79 0.81 8.39
C GLY A 36 -21.49 0.58 9.16
N PHE A 37 -20.37 0.79 8.47
CA PHE A 37 -19.02 0.67 9.05
C PHE A 37 -18.62 1.98 9.74
N ASP A 38 -18.32 1.92 11.04
CA ASP A 38 -17.94 3.08 11.84
C ASP A 38 -16.49 3.01 12.38
N LEU A 39 -16.09 4.01 13.16
CA LEU A 39 -14.73 4.08 13.72
C LEU A 39 -14.45 2.96 14.72
N HIS A 40 -15.47 2.43 15.40
CA HIS A 40 -15.30 1.31 16.31
C HIS A 40 -14.99 0.03 15.53
N ASP A 41 -15.68 -0.20 14.41
CA ASP A 41 -15.40 -1.31 13.51
C ASP A 41 -13.98 -1.21 12.96
N ALA A 42 -13.54 -0.01 12.54
CA ALA A 42 -12.17 0.23 12.10
C ALA A 42 -11.13 -0.09 13.19
N ALA A 43 -11.36 0.36 14.43
CA ALA A 43 -10.46 0.06 15.55
C ALA A 43 -10.41 -1.44 15.87
N PHE A 44 -11.53 -2.16 15.73
CA PHE A 44 -11.58 -3.60 15.91
C PHE A 44 -10.78 -4.33 14.81
N VAL A 45 -10.89 -3.92 13.53
CA VAL A 45 -10.09 -4.47 12.43
C VAL A 45 -8.60 -4.33 12.73
N VAL A 46 -8.16 -3.12 13.11
CA VAL A 46 -6.76 -2.86 13.44
C VAL A 46 -6.29 -3.77 14.58
N ALA A 47 -7.05 -3.85 15.69
CA ALA A 47 -6.69 -4.70 16.82
C ALA A 47 -6.64 -6.20 16.46
N ALA A 48 -7.54 -6.66 15.59
CA ALA A 48 -7.56 -8.04 15.14
C ALA A 48 -6.37 -8.36 14.22
N VAL A 49 -6.04 -7.49 13.26
CA VAL A 49 -4.86 -7.64 12.40
C VAL A 49 -3.58 -7.64 13.23
N GLU A 50 -3.42 -6.69 14.17
CA GLU A 50 -2.27 -6.66 15.08
C GLU A 50 -2.14 -7.95 15.90
N ARG A 51 -3.27 -8.52 16.34
CA ARG A 51 -3.27 -9.78 17.09
C ARG A 51 -2.82 -10.96 16.23
N LEU A 52 -3.29 -11.03 14.99
CA LEU A 52 -2.93 -12.09 14.05
C LEU A 52 -1.45 -12.08 13.72
N ILE A 53 -0.90 -10.89 13.43
CA ILE A 53 0.54 -10.70 13.22
C ILE A 53 1.32 -11.15 14.47
N PHE A 54 0.91 -10.71 15.66
CA PHE A 54 1.58 -11.08 16.90
C PHE A 54 1.57 -12.59 17.17
N ASP A 55 0.43 -13.27 16.94
CA ASP A 55 0.31 -14.72 17.16
C ASP A 55 1.21 -15.51 16.20
N GLU A 56 1.37 -15.04 14.96
CA GLU A 56 2.31 -15.61 13.99
C GLU A 56 3.78 -15.39 14.38
N GLU A 57 4.16 -14.15 14.71
CA GLU A 57 5.50 -13.81 15.23
C GLU A 57 5.86 -14.68 16.45
N SER A 58 4.87 -14.91 17.33
CA SER A 58 5.01 -15.74 18.52
C SER A 58 5.37 -17.19 18.20
N HIS A 59 4.72 -17.75 17.18
CA HIS A 59 4.94 -19.12 16.75
C HIS A 59 6.35 -19.29 16.16
N LEU A 60 6.78 -18.35 15.30
CA LEU A 60 8.12 -18.37 14.71
C LEU A 60 9.23 -18.19 15.76
N LEU A 61 9.05 -17.25 16.70
CA LEU A 61 10.00 -17.04 17.80
C LEU A 61 10.15 -18.29 18.67
N ALA A 62 9.05 -18.99 18.98
CA ALA A 62 9.12 -20.23 19.74
C ALA A 62 9.97 -21.29 19.03
N LYS A 63 9.79 -21.45 17.71
CA LYS A 63 10.61 -22.34 16.88
C LYS A 63 12.08 -21.94 16.87
N SER A 64 12.39 -20.63 16.79
CA SER A 64 13.77 -20.14 16.83
C SER A 64 14.46 -20.36 18.17
N TYR A 65 13.75 -20.19 19.29
CA TYR A 65 14.28 -20.52 20.62
C TYR A 65 14.61 -22.02 20.73
N GLU A 66 13.70 -22.88 20.29
CA GLU A 66 13.90 -24.34 20.31
C GLU A 66 15.11 -24.75 19.46
N ALA A 67 15.23 -24.21 18.24
CA ALA A 67 16.34 -24.49 17.34
C ALA A 67 17.70 -24.05 17.90
N GLN A 68 17.75 -22.94 18.64
CA GLN A 68 18.96 -22.48 19.32
C GLN A 68 19.18 -23.12 20.70
N GLY A 69 18.37 -24.11 21.10
CA GLY A 69 18.48 -24.80 22.39
C GLY A 69 18.21 -23.90 23.60
N GLN A 70 17.42 -22.84 23.41
CA GLN A 70 17.06 -21.87 24.44
C GLN A 70 15.64 -22.12 24.96
N THR A 71 15.31 -21.56 26.13
CA THR A 71 13.95 -21.62 26.69
C THR A 71 13.42 -20.21 26.94
N PRO A 72 12.11 -19.96 26.74
CA PRO A 72 11.50 -18.65 26.99
C PRO A 72 11.69 -18.11 28.42
N GLN A 73 11.93 -19.00 29.40
CA GLN A 73 12.13 -18.61 30.80
C GLN A 73 13.57 -18.13 31.09
N LYS A 74 14.54 -18.46 30.24
CA LYS A 74 15.94 -18.10 30.42
C LYS A 74 16.21 -16.73 29.77
N ALA A 75 16.77 -15.81 30.54
CA ALA A 75 17.27 -14.56 30.00
C ALA A 75 18.58 -14.78 29.23
N LEU A 76 18.63 -14.31 27.99
CA LEU A 76 19.73 -14.53 27.05
C LEU A 76 20.76 -13.40 27.11
N GLY A 77 22.02 -13.72 26.83
CA GLY A 77 23.03 -12.71 26.49
C GLY A 77 22.84 -12.16 25.08
N GLU A 78 23.57 -11.11 24.73
CA GLU A 78 23.47 -10.45 23.42
C GLU A 78 23.73 -11.41 22.24
N ALA A 79 24.81 -12.19 22.30
CA ALA A 79 25.14 -13.15 21.24
C ALA A 79 24.10 -14.27 21.10
N GLU A 80 23.54 -14.75 22.22
CA GLU A 80 22.47 -15.76 22.20
C GLU A 80 21.19 -15.18 21.58
N MET A 81 20.86 -13.92 21.91
CA MET A 81 19.69 -13.25 21.35
C MET A 81 19.87 -12.92 19.85
N GLN A 82 21.08 -12.51 19.42
CA GLN A 82 21.41 -12.32 18.01
C GLN A 82 21.15 -13.59 17.20
N GLN A 83 21.61 -14.75 17.68
CA GLN A 83 21.36 -16.04 17.02
C GLN A 83 19.87 -16.38 16.92
N VAL A 84 19.08 -16.06 17.95
CA VAL A 84 17.62 -16.23 17.92
C VAL A 84 16.98 -15.31 16.89
N VAL A 85 17.41 -14.05 16.81
CA VAL A 85 16.90 -13.06 15.85
C VAL A 85 17.27 -13.44 14.42
N GLU A 86 18.50 -13.89 14.16
CA GLU A 86 18.91 -14.40 12.85
C GLU A 86 18.08 -15.62 12.42
N ASP A 87 17.90 -16.60 13.33
CA ASP A 87 17.07 -17.78 13.07
C ASP A 87 15.62 -17.40 12.77
N TYR A 88 15.07 -16.46 13.55
CA TYR A 88 13.74 -15.90 13.34
C TYR A 88 13.62 -15.22 11.97
N LEU A 89 14.60 -14.40 11.57
CA LEU A 89 14.60 -13.73 10.27
C LEU A 89 14.57 -14.72 9.12
N VAL A 90 15.37 -15.80 9.17
CA VAL A 90 15.35 -16.84 8.12
C VAL A 90 13.98 -17.50 8.06
N ARG A 91 13.41 -17.91 9.21
CA ARG A 91 12.07 -18.52 9.23
C ARG A 91 10.99 -17.59 8.69
N TRP A 92 11.09 -16.31 9.05
CA TRP A 92 10.12 -15.30 8.65
C TRP A 92 10.18 -15.01 7.15
N LEU A 93 11.38 -14.91 6.58
CA LEU A 93 11.58 -14.71 5.13
C LEU A 93 11.15 -15.93 4.30
N MET A 94 11.36 -17.14 4.82
CA MET A 94 10.99 -18.37 4.13
C MET A 94 9.51 -18.74 4.27
N GLY A 95 8.78 -18.11 5.20
CA GLY A 95 7.37 -18.38 5.45
C GLY A 95 7.11 -19.86 5.75
N ASP A 96 6.27 -20.49 4.93
CA ASP A 96 5.87 -21.89 5.08
C ASP A 96 6.88 -22.91 4.52
N ASP A 97 7.97 -22.47 3.87
CA ASP A 97 9.00 -23.38 3.34
C ASP A 97 9.92 -23.91 4.45
N GLU A 98 9.44 -24.89 5.21
CA GLU A 98 10.19 -25.53 6.29
C GLU A 98 11.44 -26.27 5.79
N GLU A 99 11.40 -26.83 4.58
CA GLU A 99 12.54 -27.56 4.00
C GLU A 99 13.67 -26.60 3.61
N GLY A 100 13.35 -25.53 2.88
CA GLY A 100 14.31 -24.48 2.54
C GLY A 100 14.84 -23.79 3.79
N THR A 101 13.99 -23.48 4.77
CA THR A 101 14.41 -22.92 6.06
C THR A 101 15.45 -23.80 6.74
N LYS A 102 15.18 -25.10 6.83
CA LYS A 102 16.12 -26.05 7.45
C LYS A 102 17.44 -26.11 6.70
N LEU A 103 17.40 -26.16 5.37
CA LEU A 103 18.61 -26.19 4.54
C LEU A 103 19.50 -24.95 4.79
N LEU A 104 18.89 -23.77 4.86
CA LEU A 104 19.58 -22.51 5.10
C LEU A 104 20.14 -22.40 6.51
N LEU A 105 19.39 -22.86 7.52
CA LEU A 105 19.84 -22.84 8.92
C LEU A 105 20.94 -23.88 9.21
N ASP A 106 20.86 -25.08 8.60
CA ASP A 106 21.87 -26.13 8.71
C ASP A 106 23.17 -25.73 7.98
N ASN A 107 23.05 -25.00 6.88
CA ASN A 107 24.19 -24.46 6.13
C ASN A 107 24.07 -22.96 5.89
N ARG A 108 24.39 -22.16 6.92
CA ARG A 108 24.35 -20.69 6.87
C ARG A 108 25.19 -20.05 5.75
N THR A 109 26.11 -20.77 5.12
CA THR A 109 26.85 -20.25 3.96
C THR A 109 25.96 -20.03 2.73
N LEU A 110 24.81 -20.71 2.68
CA LEU A 110 23.83 -20.55 1.61
C LEU A 110 23.00 -19.27 1.75
N LEU A 111 22.97 -18.64 2.93
CA LEU A 111 22.19 -17.42 3.15
C LEU A 111 22.66 -16.28 2.25
N GLU A 112 23.98 -16.09 2.10
CA GLU A 112 24.54 -15.06 1.20
C GLU A 112 24.21 -15.33 -0.29
N THR A 113 23.97 -16.58 -0.67
CA THR A 113 23.62 -16.94 -2.05
C THR A 113 22.11 -16.92 -2.31
N SER A 114 21.30 -17.21 -1.29
CA SER A 114 19.84 -17.29 -1.40
C SER A 114 19.15 -15.96 -1.16
N PHE A 115 19.73 -15.11 -0.31
CA PHE A 115 19.25 -13.75 -0.07
C PHE A 115 20.34 -12.75 -0.49
N PRO A 116 20.15 -12.04 -1.62
CA PRO A 116 20.98 -10.89 -1.94
C PRO A 116 21.07 -9.98 -0.72
N HIS A 117 22.27 -9.49 -0.42
CA HIS A 117 22.49 -8.59 0.72
C HIS A 117 22.13 -9.19 2.10
N TRP A 118 22.29 -10.51 2.31
CA TRP A 118 22.05 -11.15 3.62
C TRP A 118 22.74 -10.43 4.80
N LYS A 119 23.94 -9.89 4.61
CA LYS A 119 24.64 -9.12 5.66
C LYS A 119 23.89 -7.87 6.10
N ASP A 120 23.18 -7.23 5.17
CA ASP A 120 22.37 -6.06 5.47
C ASP A 120 21.09 -6.47 6.22
N LEU A 121 20.51 -7.63 5.90
CA LEU A 121 19.40 -8.25 6.66
C LEU A 121 19.83 -8.62 8.09
N GLU A 122 20.99 -9.25 8.25
CA GLU A 122 21.58 -9.56 9.56
C GLU A 122 21.82 -8.28 10.36
N ALA A 123 22.45 -7.27 9.75
CA ALA A 123 22.72 -5.98 10.37
C ALA A 123 21.43 -5.26 10.76
N PHE A 124 20.37 -5.37 9.95
CA PHE A 124 19.05 -4.84 10.26
C PHE A 124 18.48 -5.49 11.52
N GLY A 125 18.43 -6.82 11.61
CA GLY A 125 17.95 -7.54 12.80
C GLY A 125 18.74 -7.19 14.06
N HIS A 126 20.08 -7.16 13.96
CA HIS A 126 20.96 -6.74 15.04
C HIS A 126 20.76 -5.28 15.43
N GLY A 127 20.45 -4.42 14.46
CA GLY A 127 20.08 -3.02 14.67
C GLY A 127 18.83 -2.87 15.54
N GLN A 128 17.79 -3.67 15.29
CA GLN A 128 16.56 -3.67 16.08
C GLN A 128 16.83 -4.04 17.55
N LEU A 129 17.65 -5.06 17.78
CA LEU A 129 18.07 -5.45 19.14
C LEU A 129 18.84 -4.33 19.85
N ARG A 130 19.78 -3.66 19.15
CA ARG A 130 20.54 -2.52 19.70
C ARG A 130 19.63 -1.32 20.01
N ALA A 131 18.65 -1.05 19.16
CA ALA A 131 17.67 0.01 19.37
C ALA A 131 16.85 -0.23 20.66
N LEU A 132 16.40 -1.47 20.89
CA LEU A 132 15.75 -1.86 22.14
C LEU A 132 16.65 -1.59 23.35
N THR A 133 17.91 -2.06 23.31
CA THR A 133 18.88 -1.86 24.39
C THR A 133 19.10 -0.38 24.71
N TYR A 134 19.17 0.47 23.68
CA TYR A 134 19.32 1.91 23.85
C TYR A 134 18.12 2.54 24.58
N VAL A 135 16.88 2.14 24.23
CA VAL A 135 15.66 2.60 24.89
C VAL A 135 15.60 2.15 26.35
N GLN A 136 15.96 0.90 26.62
CA GLN A 136 16.00 0.35 27.99
C GLN A 136 17.03 1.06 28.87
N GLN A 137 18.24 1.31 28.34
CA GLN A 137 19.29 2.02 29.07
C GLN A 137 18.92 3.47 29.40
N LYS A 138 18.21 4.16 28.51
CA LYS A 138 17.69 5.52 28.79
C LYS A 138 16.63 5.54 29.90
N SER A 139 15.85 4.47 30.01
CA SER A 139 14.71 4.38 30.92
C SER A 139 15.12 3.93 32.33
N GLN A 140 16.33 3.39 32.51
CA GLN A 140 16.84 2.93 33.81
C GLN A 140 17.81 3.96 34.42
N PRO A 141 17.66 4.33 35.71
CA PRO A 141 18.62 5.19 36.39
C PRO A 141 19.97 4.47 36.47
N LEU A 142 21.05 5.17 36.12
CA LEU A 142 22.46 4.72 36.10
C LEU A 142 22.86 4.07 37.44
N SER A 143 22.55 2.79 37.62
CA SER A 143 23.08 1.98 38.71
C SER A 143 24.45 1.49 38.27
N GLY A 144 25.49 1.94 38.97
CA GLY A 144 26.91 1.87 38.58
C GLY A 144 27.56 0.48 38.50
N LYS A 145 26.86 -0.52 37.97
CA LYS A 145 27.46 -1.76 37.47
C LYS A 145 27.09 -1.87 36.01
N ALA A 146 28.09 -1.98 35.13
CA ALA A 146 27.91 -2.44 33.77
C ALA A 146 27.35 -3.87 33.82
N LEU A 147 26.04 -3.98 34.03
CA LEU A 147 25.32 -5.24 33.93
C LEU A 147 25.38 -5.64 32.47
N GLN A 148 25.89 -6.84 32.19
CA GLN A 148 25.71 -7.46 30.89
C GLN A 148 24.22 -7.40 30.57
N THR A 149 23.85 -6.73 29.48
CA THR A 149 22.45 -6.66 29.05
C THR A 149 21.95 -8.08 28.85
N ARG A 150 20.84 -8.38 29.53
CA ARG A 150 20.14 -9.65 29.43
C ARG A 150 18.79 -9.39 28.81
N TYR A 151 18.39 -10.27 27.90
CA TYR A 151 17.15 -10.14 27.15
C TYR A 151 16.20 -11.26 27.53
N SER A 152 14.96 -10.90 27.82
CA SER A 152 13.84 -11.79 28.10
C SER A 152 13.16 -12.27 26.81
N TYR A 153 12.24 -13.21 26.94
CA TYR A 153 11.39 -13.62 25.82
C TYR A 153 10.49 -12.47 25.33
N GLN A 154 10.04 -11.59 26.23
CA GLN A 154 9.29 -10.39 25.84
C GLN A 154 10.16 -9.45 24.99
N ASP A 155 11.44 -9.29 25.34
CA ASP A 155 12.37 -8.49 24.54
C ASP A 155 12.51 -9.05 23.11
N ALA A 156 12.47 -10.38 22.95
CA ALA A 156 12.47 -11.00 21.62
C ALA A 156 11.19 -10.69 20.82
N HIS A 157 10.02 -10.69 21.47
CA HIS A 157 8.77 -10.23 20.85
C HIS A 157 8.83 -8.76 20.42
N ASP A 158 9.36 -7.90 21.28
CA ASP A 158 9.48 -6.47 20.98
C ASP A 158 10.40 -6.25 19.76
N VAL A 159 11.47 -7.04 19.63
CA VAL A 159 12.35 -7.05 18.46
C VAL A 159 11.63 -7.59 17.21
N ALA A 160 10.94 -8.73 17.30
CA ALA A 160 10.19 -9.29 16.17
C ALA A 160 9.12 -8.32 15.64
N GLY A 161 8.32 -7.72 16.54
CA GLY A 161 7.36 -6.70 16.13
C GLY A 161 8.01 -5.45 15.55
N SER A 162 9.22 -5.08 16.01
CA SER A 162 9.98 -3.97 15.42
C SER A 162 10.50 -4.29 14.02
N ILE A 163 10.94 -5.53 13.80
CA ILE A 163 11.28 -6.06 12.47
C ILE A 163 10.06 -5.91 11.56
N THR A 164 8.92 -6.50 11.90
CA THR A 164 7.71 -6.47 11.07
C THR A 164 7.26 -5.05 10.71
N ARG A 165 7.26 -4.12 11.69
CA ARG A 165 6.81 -2.72 11.46
C ARG A 165 7.77 -1.89 10.61
N SER A 166 9.06 -2.21 10.58
CA SER A 166 10.08 -1.38 9.90
C SER A 166 10.70 -2.02 8.67
N PHE A 167 10.39 -3.30 8.41
CA PHE A 167 10.99 -4.05 7.31
C PHE A 167 10.63 -3.49 5.93
N ALA A 168 9.39 -3.06 5.72
CA ALA A 168 8.97 -2.48 4.43
C ALA A 168 9.84 -1.27 4.04
N SER A 169 10.12 -0.38 5.01
CA SER A 169 11.01 0.78 4.78
C SER A 169 12.46 0.36 4.54
N PHE A 170 12.94 -0.69 5.20
CA PHE A 170 14.27 -1.25 4.96
C PHE A 170 14.38 -1.85 3.55
N TRP A 171 13.34 -2.55 3.08
CA TRP A 171 13.31 -3.22 1.79
C TRP A 171 13.06 -2.28 0.60
N GLN A 172 12.65 -1.04 0.86
CA GLN A 172 12.28 -0.08 -0.18
C GLN A 172 13.41 0.21 -1.18
N SER A 173 14.69 0.10 -0.78
CA SER A 173 15.81 0.27 -1.71
C SER A 173 15.85 -0.84 -2.78
N GLU A 174 15.55 -2.08 -2.40
CA GLU A 174 15.47 -3.21 -3.34
C GLU A 174 14.30 -3.00 -4.32
N CYS A 175 13.16 -2.53 -3.80
CA CYS A 175 12.00 -2.17 -4.62
C CYS A 175 12.30 -1.03 -5.59
N THR A 176 13.09 -0.04 -5.16
CA THR A 176 13.53 1.08 -6.00
C THR A 176 14.45 0.59 -7.12
N GLY A 177 15.43 -0.28 -6.80
CA GLY A 177 16.31 -0.88 -7.79
C GLY A 177 15.56 -1.72 -8.83
N LEU A 178 14.54 -2.49 -8.40
CA LEU A 178 13.66 -3.23 -9.31
C LEU A 178 12.90 -2.28 -10.26
N LYS A 179 12.34 -1.19 -9.71
CA LYS A 179 11.63 -0.18 -10.50
C LYS A 179 12.56 0.50 -11.52
N GLU A 180 13.78 0.87 -11.12
CA GLU A 180 14.76 1.49 -12.02
C GLU A 180 15.11 0.59 -13.20
N SER A 181 15.32 -0.71 -12.97
CA SER A 181 15.55 -1.69 -14.05
C SER A 181 14.36 -1.76 -15.01
N LEU A 182 13.13 -1.78 -14.50
CA LEU A 182 11.91 -1.80 -15.34
C LEU A 182 11.74 -0.51 -16.14
N VAL A 183 12.00 0.65 -15.52
CA VAL A 183 11.91 1.96 -16.16
C VAL A 183 12.95 2.11 -17.28
N ALA A 184 14.16 1.59 -17.10
CA ALA A 184 15.17 1.53 -18.17
C ALA A 184 14.72 0.67 -19.37
N MET A 185 13.72 -0.20 -19.17
CA MET A 185 13.11 -1.01 -20.20
C MET A 185 11.84 -0.41 -20.83
N ASP A 186 11.41 0.79 -20.44
CA ASP A 186 10.22 1.50 -20.95
C ASP A 186 10.58 2.57 -22.00
N PRO A 187 10.74 2.18 -23.29
CA PRO A 187 11.25 3.08 -24.33
C PRO A 187 10.33 4.25 -24.67
N PHE A 188 9.04 4.16 -24.32
CA PHE A 188 8.03 5.14 -24.71
C PHE A 188 7.50 5.96 -23.53
N HIS A 189 8.04 5.76 -22.32
CA HIS A 189 7.60 6.45 -21.10
C HIS A 189 6.10 6.23 -20.83
N THR A 190 5.60 5.03 -21.14
CA THR A 190 4.18 4.65 -20.95
C THR A 190 3.97 3.76 -19.73
N GLY A 191 5.01 3.56 -18.91
CA GLY A 191 4.94 2.68 -17.74
C GLY A 191 4.84 1.20 -18.11
N ARG A 192 5.25 0.85 -19.33
CA ARG A 192 5.09 -0.48 -19.91
C ARG A 192 6.39 -0.97 -20.53
N VAL A 193 6.76 -2.20 -20.21
CA VAL A 193 7.92 -2.88 -20.77
C VAL A 193 7.46 -3.88 -21.83
N PRO A 194 7.91 -3.80 -23.09
CA PRO A 194 7.63 -4.86 -24.07
C PRO A 194 8.06 -6.23 -23.52
N LEU A 195 7.18 -7.24 -23.61
CA LEU A 195 7.45 -8.57 -23.03
C LEU A 195 8.69 -9.22 -23.64
N SER A 196 8.99 -8.93 -24.91
CA SER A 196 10.23 -9.36 -25.58
C SER A 196 11.48 -8.81 -24.88
N LYS A 197 11.46 -7.55 -24.43
CA LYS A 197 12.55 -6.90 -23.71
C LYS A 197 12.64 -7.41 -22.27
N PHE A 198 11.49 -7.57 -21.59
CA PHE A 198 11.41 -8.16 -20.26
C PHE A 198 12.10 -9.54 -20.20
N TYR A 199 11.72 -10.46 -21.09
CA TYR A 199 12.38 -11.77 -21.18
C TYR A 199 13.80 -11.70 -21.74
N GLY A 200 14.10 -10.74 -22.63
CA GLY A 200 15.46 -10.50 -23.12
C GLY A 200 16.43 -10.19 -21.98
N THR A 201 16.07 -9.26 -21.10
CA THR A 201 16.82 -8.94 -19.89
C THR A 201 16.83 -10.12 -18.91
N GLY A 202 15.71 -10.83 -18.78
CA GLY A 202 15.60 -12.11 -18.06
C GLY A 202 16.65 -13.15 -18.42
N LEU A 203 16.95 -13.26 -19.71
CA LEU A 203 17.91 -14.23 -20.25
C LEU A 203 19.37 -13.76 -20.15
N ASP A 204 19.62 -12.46 -20.30
CA ASP A 204 20.98 -11.93 -20.51
C ASP A 204 21.59 -11.32 -19.26
N GLU A 205 20.80 -10.67 -18.40
CA GLU A 205 21.28 -9.75 -17.38
C GLU A 205 20.70 -10.07 -15.99
N ASP A 206 19.40 -10.24 -15.90
CA ASP A 206 18.67 -10.31 -14.63
C ASP A 206 17.59 -11.39 -14.65
N TRP A 207 17.95 -12.57 -14.15
CA TRP A 207 17.11 -13.76 -14.11
C TRP A 207 15.76 -13.58 -13.41
N ARG A 208 15.57 -12.50 -12.64
CA ARG A 208 14.31 -12.19 -11.95
C ARG A 208 13.16 -11.94 -12.93
N PHE A 209 13.44 -11.51 -14.16
CA PHE A 209 12.42 -11.24 -15.17
C PHE A 209 12.06 -12.50 -15.97
N GLY A 210 11.36 -13.43 -15.31
CA GLY A 210 11.13 -14.77 -15.82
C GLY A 210 9.71 -15.29 -15.68
N GLU A 211 8.78 -14.52 -15.14
CA GLU A 211 7.41 -14.98 -14.90
C GLU A 211 6.66 -15.30 -16.19
N SER A 212 5.91 -16.40 -16.19
CA SER A 212 5.14 -16.85 -17.35
C SER A 212 4.03 -15.87 -17.70
N GLU A 213 3.64 -15.83 -18.98
CA GLU A 213 2.54 -14.97 -19.42
C GLU A 213 1.22 -15.27 -18.70
N SER A 214 0.95 -16.56 -18.40
CA SER A 214 -0.25 -16.93 -17.64
C SER A 214 -0.23 -16.34 -16.24
N TYR A 215 0.93 -16.34 -15.59
CA TYR A 215 1.06 -15.80 -14.26
C TYR A 215 1.02 -14.27 -14.25
N LEU A 216 1.75 -13.62 -15.16
CA LEU A 216 1.70 -12.15 -15.33
C LEU A 216 0.28 -11.65 -15.62
N ARG A 217 -0.51 -12.41 -16.40
CA ARG A 217 -1.91 -12.10 -16.67
C ARG A 217 -2.77 -12.21 -15.41
N GLU A 218 -2.61 -13.28 -14.63
CA GLU A 218 -3.36 -13.47 -13.38
C GLU A 218 -3.06 -12.36 -12.36
N LEU A 219 -1.80 -11.93 -12.28
CA LEU A 219 -1.37 -10.81 -11.43
C LEU A 219 -1.87 -9.44 -11.93
N GLY A 220 -2.48 -9.37 -13.11
CA GLY A 220 -2.85 -8.09 -13.74
C GLY A 220 -1.65 -7.26 -14.17
N ALA A 221 -0.48 -7.88 -14.32
CA ALA A 221 0.76 -7.24 -14.73
C ALA A 221 0.95 -7.27 -16.26
N LEU A 222 0.12 -7.99 -17.02
CA LEU A 222 0.24 -8.13 -18.47
C LEU A 222 -0.83 -7.33 -19.23
N ASP A 223 -0.40 -6.44 -20.13
CA ASP A 223 -1.22 -5.78 -21.13
C ASP A 223 -1.11 -6.52 -22.47
N GLU A 224 -2.25 -6.94 -23.00
CA GLU A 224 -2.37 -7.64 -24.29
C GLU A 224 -3.23 -6.85 -25.30
N THR A 225 -3.62 -5.63 -24.96
CA THR A 225 -4.55 -4.82 -25.76
C THR A 225 -3.85 -3.97 -26.82
N GLY A 226 -2.57 -3.67 -26.61
CA GLY A 226 -1.78 -2.80 -27.48
C GLY A 226 -1.40 -3.45 -28.81
N MET A 227 -1.27 -2.61 -29.84
CA MET A 227 -0.80 -3.05 -31.17
C MET A 227 0.69 -3.43 -31.21
N HIS A 228 1.45 -3.06 -30.17
CA HIS A 228 2.90 -3.29 -30.07
C HIS A 228 3.26 -4.61 -29.38
N GLY A 229 2.31 -5.55 -29.33
CA GLY A 229 2.47 -6.83 -28.65
C GLY A 229 2.20 -6.72 -27.15
N LYS A 230 2.53 -7.80 -26.44
CA LYS A 230 2.29 -7.90 -25.00
C LYS A 230 3.29 -7.06 -24.23
N GLN A 231 2.84 -6.37 -23.20
CA GLN A 231 3.68 -5.51 -22.38
C GLN A 231 3.43 -5.75 -20.89
N VAL A 232 4.47 -5.66 -20.08
CA VAL A 232 4.39 -5.72 -18.62
C VAL A 232 4.10 -4.32 -18.10
N ILE A 233 3.03 -4.17 -17.31
CA ILE A 233 2.63 -2.93 -16.64
C ILE A 233 3.50 -2.78 -15.39
N ILE A 234 4.43 -1.83 -15.41
CA ILE A 234 5.47 -1.65 -14.38
C ILE A 234 4.90 -1.59 -12.96
N PRO A 235 4.00 -0.65 -12.62
CA PRO A 235 3.50 -0.54 -11.25
C PRO A 235 2.71 -1.77 -10.80
N ASN A 236 1.98 -2.45 -11.69
CA ASN A 236 1.27 -3.69 -11.36
C ASN A 236 2.24 -4.84 -11.09
N TYR A 237 3.33 -4.95 -11.85
CA TYR A 237 4.38 -5.94 -11.62
C TYR A 237 5.10 -5.69 -10.29
N ILE A 238 5.49 -4.43 -9.99
CA ILE A 238 6.18 -4.08 -8.74
C ILE A 238 5.37 -4.51 -7.51
N GLN A 239 4.07 -4.23 -7.49
CA GLN A 239 3.21 -4.58 -6.35
C GLN A 239 2.68 -6.03 -6.39
N ALA A 240 3.08 -6.83 -7.39
CA ALA A 240 2.58 -8.18 -7.55
C ALA A 240 3.06 -9.11 -6.43
N ALA A 241 2.27 -10.15 -6.16
CA ALA A 241 2.58 -11.17 -5.15
C ALA A 241 3.94 -11.86 -5.35
N SER A 242 4.43 -11.96 -6.60
CA SER A 242 5.76 -12.50 -6.92
C SER A 242 6.92 -11.61 -6.47
N ASN A 243 6.65 -10.33 -6.21
CA ASN A 243 7.61 -9.34 -5.73
C ASN A 243 7.43 -9.02 -4.23
N CYS A 244 6.74 -9.88 -3.48
CA CYS A 244 6.65 -9.82 -2.04
C CYS A 244 7.73 -10.67 -1.39
N ILE A 245 8.60 -10.04 -0.60
CA ILE A 245 9.74 -10.69 0.05
C ILE A 245 9.33 -11.60 1.21
N VAL A 246 8.22 -11.27 1.88
CA VAL A 246 7.67 -12.07 2.96
C VAL A 246 6.25 -12.45 2.58
N THR A 247 5.98 -13.76 2.59
CA THR A 247 4.64 -14.31 2.40
C THR A 247 4.32 -15.17 3.60
N THR A 248 3.37 -14.70 4.41
CA THR A 248 2.86 -15.42 5.57
C THR A 248 1.43 -15.89 5.34
N GLN A 249 0.87 -16.64 6.29
CA GLN A 249 -0.52 -17.04 6.23
C GLN A 249 -1.47 -15.83 6.21
N HIS A 250 -1.12 -14.74 6.92
CA HIS A 250 -2.04 -13.63 7.20
C HIS A 250 -1.70 -12.33 6.48
N TYR A 251 -0.44 -12.11 6.12
CA TYR A 251 0.02 -10.89 5.46
C TYR A 251 1.20 -11.12 4.51
N MET A 252 1.46 -10.13 3.66
CA MET A 252 2.60 -10.13 2.76
C MET A 252 3.35 -8.82 2.93
N VAL A 253 4.69 -8.84 2.82
CA VAL A 253 5.49 -7.61 2.72
C VAL A 253 5.91 -7.44 1.27
N CYS A 254 5.26 -6.51 0.60
CA CYS A 254 5.39 -6.26 -0.83
C CYS A 254 6.02 -4.90 -1.10
N CYS A 255 6.59 -4.75 -2.28
CA CYS A 255 6.98 -3.43 -2.77
C CYS A 255 5.77 -2.52 -2.88
N THR A 256 5.92 -1.29 -2.38
CA THR A 256 4.91 -0.25 -2.50
C THR A 256 5.14 0.56 -3.76
N THR A 257 4.07 1.14 -4.31
CA THR A 257 4.16 2.04 -5.45
C THR A 257 4.05 3.49 -4.98
N ASP A 258 4.76 4.38 -5.67
CA ASP A 258 4.76 5.83 -5.38
C ASP A 258 3.37 6.46 -5.55
N CYS A 259 2.42 5.75 -6.16
CA CYS A 259 1.03 6.17 -6.27
C CYS A 259 0.38 6.46 -4.91
N ASN A 260 0.80 5.77 -3.85
CA ASN A 260 0.25 6.02 -2.51
C ASN A 260 0.59 7.43 -2.03
N ASP A 261 1.80 7.91 -2.32
CA ASP A 261 2.22 9.27 -1.96
C ASP A 261 1.47 10.30 -2.82
N ILE A 262 1.31 10.04 -4.11
CA ILE A 262 0.51 10.87 -5.03
C ILE A 262 -0.94 10.97 -4.54
N MET A 263 -1.56 9.85 -4.21
CA MET A 263 -2.92 9.81 -3.67
C MET A 263 -3.02 10.57 -2.35
N THR A 264 -2.05 10.39 -1.44
CA THR A 264 -2.01 11.09 -0.15
C THR A 264 -1.96 12.61 -0.34
N GLU A 265 -1.14 13.10 -1.28
CA GLU A 265 -1.06 14.53 -1.59
C GLU A 265 -2.39 15.04 -2.16
N ILE A 266 -2.99 14.35 -3.13
CA ILE A 266 -4.29 14.73 -3.73
C ILE A 266 -5.40 14.75 -2.68
N GLU A 267 -5.48 13.72 -1.84
CA GLU A 267 -6.45 13.62 -0.75
C GLU A 267 -6.30 14.75 0.26
N SER A 268 -5.06 15.15 0.58
CA SER A 268 -4.79 16.24 1.50
C SER A 268 -5.21 17.61 0.95
N GLU A 269 -5.05 17.83 -0.35
CA GLU A 269 -5.38 19.09 -1.04
C GLU A 269 -6.87 19.22 -1.39
N ILE A 270 -7.56 18.10 -1.62
CA ILE A 270 -8.99 18.08 -1.92
C ILE A 270 -9.83 17.97 -0.64
N ALA A 271 -9.38 17.16 0.33
CA ALA A 271 -10.02 16.92 1.62
C ALA A 271 -11.51 16.49 1.54
N GLN A 272 -11.90 15.86 0.43
CA GLN A 272 -13.25 15.37 0.14
C GLN A 272 -13.15 14.09 -0.70
N PRO A 273 -14.14 13.18 -0.60
CA PRO A 273 -14.12 11.92 -1.36
C PRO A 273 -14.44 12.12 -2.86
N THR A 274 -14.95 13.29 -3.23
CA THR A 274 -15.31 13.69 -4.59
C THR A 274 -14.82 15.11 -4.86
N ALA A 275 -14.54 15.45 -6.12
CA ALA A 275 -14.20 16.81 -6.54
C ALA A 275 -14.56 17.09 -8.00
N GLN A 276 -14.74 18.36 -8.35
CA GLN A 276 -14.89 18.77 -9.74
C GLN A 276 -13.60 18.51 -10.52
N ALA A 277 -13.73 18.16 -11.81
CA ALA A 277 -12.58 17.85 -12.67
C ALA A 277 -11.60 19.04 -12.73
N ALA A 278 -12.09 20.27 -12.75
CA ALA A 278 -11.26 21.47 -12.75
C ALA A 278 -10.36 21.59 -11.51
N ARG A 279 -10.86 21.20 -10.32
CA ARG A 279 -10.08 21.22 -9.08
C ARG A 279 -9.01 20.13 -9.07
N ILE A 280 -9.35 18.93 -9.56
CA ILE A 280 -8.39 17.83 -9.68
C ILE A 280 -7.27 18.21 -10.65
N LEU A 281 -7.60 18.75 -11.82
CA LEU A 281 -6.60 19.20 -12.80
C LEU A 281 -5.66 20.28 -12.25
N GLU A 282 -6.17 21.20 -11.43
CA GLU A 282 -5.37 22.22 -10.75
C GLU A 282 -4.38 21.59 -9.76
N VAL A 283 -4.84 20.65 -8.92
CA VAL A 283 -4.00 19.98 -7.93
C VAL A 283 -2.94 19.13 -8.63
N VAL A 284 -3.37 18.22 -9.52
CA VAL A 284 -2.47 17.27 -10.20
C VAL A 284 -1.49 17.97 -11.13
N GLY A 285 -1.92 19.04 -11.82
CA GLY A 285 -1.05 19.81 -12.71
C GLY A 285 0.08 20.57 -11.99
N ASN A 286 -0.06 20.81 -10.67
CA ASN A 286 0.99 21.45 -9.86
C ASN A 286 1.93 20.44 -9.17
N MET A 287 1.67 19.14 -9.31
CA MET A 287 2.52 18.11 -8.72
C MET A 287 3.83 18.00 -9.50
N THR A 288 4.92 17.74 -8.79
CA THR A 288 6.21 17.39 -9.40
C THR A 288 6.31 15.88 -9.54
N THR A 289 6.58 15.36 -10.74
CA THR A 289 6.91 13.93 -10.89
C THR A 289 8.30 13.66 -10.33
N VAL A 290 8.41 12.68 -9.42
CA VAL A 290 9.68 12.30 -8.78
C VAL A 290 10.43 11.23 -9.59
N SER A 291 9.90 10.83 -10.75
CA SER A 291 10.41 9.71 -11.53
C SER A 291 11.64 10.07 -12.36
N SER A 292 12.79 9.89 -11.71
CA SER A 292 14.16 9.89 -12.24
C SER A 292 14.74 11.25 -12.68
N LEU A 293 16.05 11.38 -12.43
CA LEU A 293 16.89 12.56 -12.71
C LEU A 293 16.89 13.03 -14.18
N GLU A 294 16.24 12.28 -15.07
CA GLU A 294 16.16 12.54 -16.50
C GLU A 294 14.81 13.14 -16.94
N ASP A 295 13.79 13.13 -16.06
CA ASP A 295 12.42 13.60 -16.32
C ASP A 295 11.95 14.63 -15.27
N GLU A 296 12.86 15.51 -14.81
CA GLU A 296 12.51 16.68 -14.00
C GLU A 296 11.62 17.65 -14.81
N GLY A 297 10.31 17.44 -14.78
CA GLY A 297 9.30 18.25 -15.45
C GLY A 297 7.97 18.28 -14.71
N GLU A 298 7.14 19.29 -15.01
CA GLU A 298 5.75 19.34 -14.55
C GLU A 298 4.93 18.20 -15.18
N VAL A 299 3.96 17.66 -14.45
CA VAL A 299 3.02 16.64 -14.95
C VAL A 299 2.33 17.16 -16.22
N ARG A 300 2.53 16.46 -17.35
CA ARG A 300 1.93 16.85 -18.64
C ARG A 300 0.55 16.23 -18.83
N ILE A 301 -0.47 16.92 -18.34
CA ILE A 301 -1.86 16.61 -18.64
C ILE A 301 -2.24 17.21 -20.00
N ASP A 302 -2.41 16.38 -21.01
CA ASP A 302 -2.88 16.81 -22.33
C ASP A 302 -4.41 16.97 -22.40
N ASP A 303 -4.89 17.50 -23.53
CA ASP A 303 -6.32 17.74 -23.76
C ASP A 303 -7.15 16.45 -23.69
N ALA A 304 -6.56 15.29 -24.05
CA ALA A 304 -7.24 14.00 -24.01
C ALA A 304 -7.46 13.55 -22.56
N LEU A 305 -6.42 13.61 -21.72
CA LEU A 305 -6.53 13.33 -20.28
C LEU A 305 -7.50 14.28 -19.58
N ALA A 306 -7.46 15.58 -19.91
CA ALA A 306 -8.38 16.56 -19.35
C ALA A 306 -9.83 16.31 -19.80
N ALA A 307 -10.04 15.92 -21.06
CA ALA A 307 -11.36 15.54 -21.56
C ALA A 307 -11.89 14.27 -20.88
N GLN A 308 -11.01 13.28 -20.66
CA GLN A 308 -11.39 12.02 -20.02
C GLN A 308 -11.86 12.26 -18.58
N LEU A 309 -11.14 13.07 -17.80
CA LEU A 309 -11.57 13.40 -16.44
C LEU A 309 -12.91 14.14 -16.39
N ARG A 310 -13.17 15.05 -17.35
CA ARG A 310 -14.48 15.72 -17.48
C ARG A 310 -15.58 14.75 -17.89
N SER A 311 -15.26 13.68 -18.63
CA SER A 311 -16.22 12.61 -18.95
C SER A 311 -16.64 11.86 -17.68
N ILE A 312 -15.68 11.54 -16.80
CA ILE A 312 -15.94 10.90 -15.50
C ILE A 312 -16.83 11.80 -14.65
N GLU A 313 -16.53 13.10 -14.57
CA GLU A 313 -17.34 14.10 -13.85
C GLU A 313 -18.78 14.14 -14.39
N ALA A 314 -18.96 14.17 -15.71
CA ALA A 314 -20.27 14.19 -16.34
C ALA A 314 -21.09 12.91 -16.06
N ALA A 315 -20.43 11.76 -16.00
CA ALA A 315 -21.05 10.48 -15.66
C ALA A 315 -21.45 10.38 -14.18
N ASN A 316 -20.82 11.15 -13.29
CA ASN A 316 -20.96 11.06 -11.83
C ASN A 316 -21.60 12.31 -11.20
N GLY A 317 -22.61 12.89 -11.86
CA GLY A 317 -23.43 13.96 -11.28
C GLY A 317 -22.70 15.30 -11.08
N GLY A 318 -21.61 15.53 -11.83
CA GLY A 318 -20.83 16.76 -11.80
C GLY A 318 -19.65 16.75 -10.82
N GLU A 319 -19.31 15.59 -10.24
CA GLU A 319 -18.11 15.40 -9.45
C GLU A 319 -17.42 14.08 -9.82
N VAL A 320 -16.11 14.01 -9.64
CA VAL A 320 -15.29 12.81 -9.84
C VAL A 320 -15.06 12.14 -8.48
N PRO A 321 -15.43 10.85 -8.32
CA PRO A 321 -15.07 10.07 -7.13
C PRO A 321 -13.58 9.72 -7.10
N LEU A 322 -12.84 10.16 -6.08
CA LEU A 322 -11.37 9.98 -6.00
C LEU A 322 -10.93 8.54 -5.74
N HIS A 323 -11.84 7.68 -5.30
CA HIS A 323 -11.59 6.25 -5.13
C HIS A 323 -12.39 5.40 -6.11
N GLY A 324 -12.94 6.03 -7.17
CA GLY A 324 -13.58 5.33 -8.27
C GLY A 324 -12.55 4.71 -9.20
N ARG A 325 -12.89 3.56 -9.77
CA ARG A 325 -12.06 2.86 -10.75
C ARG A 325 -11.68 3.76 -11.92
N LEU A 326 -12.60 4.56 -12.48
CA LEU A 326 -12.27 5.41 -13.64
C LEU A 326 -11.28 6.52 -13.28
N TYR A 327 -11.37 7.09 -12.08
CA TYR A 327 -10.40 8.07 -11.61
C TYR A 327 -9.02 7.44 -11.42
N LEU A 328 -8.94 6.25 -10.82
CA LEU A 328 -7.68 5.52 -10.70
C LEU A 328 -7.10 5.14 -12.08
N GLN A 329 -7.97 4.84 -13.05
CA GLN A 329 -7.55 4.56 -14.42
C GLN A 329 -6.98 5.81 -15.09
N TRP A 330 -7.62 6.96 -14.87
CA TRP A 330 -7.08 8.25 -15.28
C TRP A 330 -5.73 8.54 -14.62
N LEU A 331 -5.61 8.31 -13.32
CA LEU A 331 -4.37 8.54 -12.57
C LEU A 331 -3.22 7.65 -13.05
N HIS A 332 -3.49 6.38 -13.38
CA HIS A 332 -2.53 5.49 -14.04
C HIS A 332 -1.99 6.10 -15.34
N TYR A 333 -2.84 6.74 -16.14
CA TYR A 333 -2.42 7.36 -17.40
C TYR A 333 -1.72 8.71 -17.22
N VAL A 334 -1.99 9.42 -16.11
CA VAL A 334 -1.22 10.63 -15.75
C VAL A 334 0.16 10.28 -15.21
N PHE A 335 0.25 9.22 -14.39
CA PHE A 335 1.47 8.76 -13.72
C PHE A 335 1.76 7.29 -14.04
N PRO A 336 2.18 6.98 -15.28
CA PRO A 336 2.22 5.60 -15.78
C PRO A 336 3.25 4.70 -15.11
N ARG A 337 4.32 5.27 -14.53
CA ARG A 337 5.39 4.51 -13.86
C ARG A 337 5.16 4.39 -12.35
N GLU A 338 4.19 5.13 -11.82
CA GLU A 338 3.91 5.26 -10.39
C GLU A 338 2.60 4.56 -10.04
N CYS A 339 1.54 4.81 -10.80
CA CYS A 339 0.21 4.36 -10.46
C CYS A 339 -0.18 3.07 -11.16
N PRO A 340 -0.64 2.03 -10.44
CA PRO A 340 -1.06 0.77 -11.04
C PRO A 340 -2.34 0.95 -11.86
N PHE A 341 -2.47 0.16 -12.92
CA PHE A 341 -3.70 0.08 -13.70
C PHE A 341 -4.78 -0.65 -12.88
N PRO A 342 -5.97 -0.04 -12.67
CA PRO A 342 -7.05 -0.63 -11.88
C PRO A 342 -7.87 -1.59 -12.74
N HIS A 343 -7.48 -2.86 -12.68
CA HIS A 343 -8.28 -3.96 -13.21
C HIS A 343 -9.61 -4.06 -12.47
N LYS A 344 -10.61 -4.64 -13.14
CA LYS A 344 -11.93 -4.83 -12.53
C LYS A 344 -11.84 -5.85 -11.41
N THR A 345 -12.73 -5.70 -10.43
CA THR A 345 -12.82 -6.64 -9.32
C THR A 345 -13.04 -8.06 -9.84
N GLY A 346 -12.21 -9.00 -9.39
CA GLY A 346 -12.26 -10.41 -9.80
C GLY A 346 -11.62 -10.75 -11.16
N SER A 347 -11.04 -9.77 -11.88
CA SER A 347 -10.31 -10.05 -13.12
C SER A 347 -8.84 -10.42 -12.92
N THR A 348 -8.31 -10.19 -11.72
CA THR A 348 -6.92 -10.46 -11.32
C THR A 348 -6.90 -11.09 -9.93
N ALA A 349 -5.80 -11.76 -9.57
CA ALA A 349 -5.62 -12.40 -8.28
C ALA A 349 -4.29 -12.01 -7.61
N VAL A 350 -4.26 -12.09 -6.29
CA VAL A 350 -3.04 -11.94 -5.49
C VAL A 350 -2.53 -13.33 -5.12
N THR A 351 -1.90 -13.96 -6.10
CA THR A 351 -1.47 -15.36 -6.00
C THR A 351 0.05 -15.42 -5.85
N ALA A 352 0.54 -15.93 -4.71
CA ALA A 352 1.97 -16.16 -4.53
C ALA A 352 2.47 -17.27 -5.48
N PRO A 353 3.77 -17.31 -5.84
CA PRO A 353 4.29 -18.35 -6.74
C PRO A 353 3.99 -19.78 -6.28
N SER A 354 4.00 -20.03 -4.97
CA SER A 354 3.68 -21.33 -4.37
C SER A 354 2.20 -21.73 -4.45
N GLU A 355 1.30 -20.76 -4.66
CA GLU A 355 -0.16 -20.94 -4.70
C GLU A 355 -0.68 -21.01 -6.15
N PHE A 356 0.16 -20.66 -7.12
CA PHE A 356 -0.20 -20.66 -8.53
C PHE A 356 -0.30 -22.10 -9.07
N SER A 357 -1.43 -22.42 -9.70
CA SER A 357 -1.69 -23.78 -10.19
C SER A 357 -0.93 -24.18 -11.46
N GLY A 358 -0.31 -23.22 -12.15
CA GLY A 358 0.47 -23.43 -13.36
C GLY A 358 1.96 -23.25 -13.16
N GLU A 359 2.72 -23.26 -14.26
CA GLU A 359 4.14 -22.89 -14.24
C GLU A 359 4.27 -21.38 -14.09
N TYR A 360 4.74 -20.91 -12.93
CA TYR A 360 4.89 -19.48 -12.68
C TYR A 360 6.09 -18.88 -13.42
N VAL A 361 7.06 -19.70 -13.82
CA VAL A 361 8.24 -19.30 -14.60
C VAL A 361 8.05 -19.72 -16.06
N ALA A 362 8.35 -18.82 -16.99
CA ALA A 362 8.39 -19.11 -18.41
C ALA A 362 9.52 -20.10 -18.74
N THR A 363 9.28 -21.00 -19.68
CA THR A 363 10.34 -21.87 -20.18
C THR A 363 11.36 -21.07 -20.99
N LEU A 364 12.62 -21.53 -21.03
CA LEU A 364 13.65 -20.92 -21.88
C LEU A 364 13.23 -20.80 -23.35
N GLN A 365 12.45 -21.77 -23.85
CA GLN A 365 11.95 -21.75 -25.21
C GLN A 365 10.92 -20.63 -25.43
N GLU A 366 10.02 -20.41 -24.48
CA GLU A 366 9.03 -19.32 -24.53
C GLU A 366 9.71 -17.96 -24.47
N MET A 367 10.65 -17.77 -23.53
CA MET A 367 11.41 -16.53 -23.40
C MET A 367 12.19 -16.21 -24.68
N GLN A 368 12.87 -17.20 -25.27
CA GLN A 368 13.62 -17.03 -26.52
C GLN A 368 12.72 -16.75 -27.73
N ALA A 369 11.56 -17.43 -27.81
CA ALA A 369 10.60 -17.19 -28.88
C ALA A 369 10.02 -15.77 -28.80
N MET A 370 9.69 -15.30 -27.60
CA MET A 370 9.20 -13.94 -27.38
C MET A 370 10.27 -12.89 -27.64
N ARG A 371 11.52 -13.11 -27.22
CA ARG A 371 12.65 -12.22 -27.57
C ARG A 371 12.83 -12.11 -29.08
N ALA A 372 12.66 -13.21 -29.83
CA ALA A 372 12.80 -13.17 -31.29
C ALA A 372 11.77 -12.24 -31.98
N THR A 373 10.63 -11.96 -31.33
CA THR A 373 9.63 -11.02 -31.85
C THR A 373 10.06 -9.55 -31.75
N GLU A 374 11.08 -9.24 -30.94
CA GLU A 374 11.67 -7.90 -30.81
C GLU A 374 12.13 -7.34 -32.17
N ASN A 375 12.71 -8.20 -33.02
CA ASN A 375 13.21 -7.81 -34.34
C ASN A 375 12.11 -7.52 -35.37
N ASP A 376 10.88 -8.00 -35.16
CA ASP A 376 9.76 -7.87 -36.11
C ASP A 376 8.75 -6.79 -35.71
N THR A 377 8.77 -6.31 -34.45
CA THR A 377 7.71 -5.44 -33.90
C THR A 377 8.22 -4.12 -33.30
N VAL A 378 9.52 -3.99 -33.02
CA VAL A 378 10.07 -2.79 -32.39
C VAL A 378 10.35 -1.73 -33.45
N LEU A 379 9.63 -0.61 -33.34
CA LEU A 379 10.00 0.61 -34.03
C LEU A 379 11.39 1.04 -33.55
N PRO A 380 12.30 1.46 -34.45
CA PRO A 380 13.66 1.81 -34.06
C PRO A 380 13.63 2.86 -32.95
N HIS A 381 14.52 2.73 -31.95
CA HIS A 381 14.63 3.60 -30.76
C HIS A 381 14.70 5.13 -31.03
N ASN A 382 14.78 5.54 -32.29
CA ASN A 382 14.83 6.92 -32.74
C ASN A 382 13.48 7.44 -33.28
N VAL A 383 12.40 6.66 -33.20
CA VAL A 383 11.06 7.07 -33.62
C VAL A 383 10.28 7.54 -32.41
N THR A 384 10.11 8.85 -32.29
CA THR A 384 9.11 9.45 -31.40
C THR A 384 7.73 9.23 -32.03
N LEU A 385 7.01 8.20 -31.58
CA LEU A 385 5.61 8.04 -31.95
C LEU A 385 4.75 9.02 -31.16
N ALA A 386 3.68 9.51 -31.79
CA ALA A 386 2.65 10.24 -31.08
C ALA A 386 1.88 9.29 -30.14
N LYS A 387 1.32 9.83 -29.06
CA LYS A 387 0.49 9.08 -28.11
C LYS A 387 -0.65 8.34 -28.81
N GLU A 388 -1.29 8.98 -29.79
CA GLU A 388 -2.38 8.39 -30.58
C GLU A 388 -1.92 7.18 -31.41
N GLU A 389 -0.68 7.19 -31.91
CA GLU A 389 -0.09 6.09 -32.67
C GLU A 389 0.27 4.91 -31.76
N LEU A 390 0.65 5.19 -30.51
CA LEU A 390 0.94 4.19 -29.49
C LEU A 390 -0.32 3.51 -28.93
N GLN A 391 -1.52 4.06 -29.20
CA GLN A 391 -2.75 3.67 -28.51
C GLN A 391 -2.54 3.57 -26.99
N TRP A 392 -1.83 4.53 -26.42
CA TRP A 392 -1.31 4.45 -25.06
C TRP A 392 -2.38 4.24 -23.97
N MET A 393 -3.65 4.55 -24.26
CA MET A 393 -4.83 4.27 -23.43
C MET A 393 -5.65 3.06 -23.90
N SER A 394 -5.05 2.06 -24.55
CA SER A 394 -5.75 0.90 -25.16
C SER A 394 -6.54 0.06 -24.16
N GLN A 395 -6.15 0.07 -22.87
CA GLN A 395 -6.86 -0.62 -21.80
C GLN A 395 -7.98 0.23 -21.16
N TRP A 396 -8.23 1.46 -21.63
CA TRP A 396 -9.31 2.27 -21.10
C TRP A 396 -10.67 1.55 -21.20
N SER A 397 -11.45 1.57 -20.13
CA SER A 397 -12.77 0.94 -20.07
C SER A 397 -13.70 1.80 -19.23
N GLU A 398 -14.83 2.21 -19.81
CA GLU A 398 -15.82 3.12 -19.23
C GLU A 398 -16.66 2.51 -18.07
N GLU A 399 -16.33 1.30 -17.63
CA GLU A 399 -17.05 0.64 -16.54
C GLU A 399 -16.53 1.13 -15.19
N GLU A 400 -17.42 1.80 -14.44
CA GLU A 400 -17.11 2.35 -13.12
C GLU A 400 -17.35 1.31 -12.01
N GLU A 401 -16.44 1.27 -11.04
CA GLU A 401 -16.60 0.52 -9.78
C GLU A 401 -16.35 1.51 -8.63
N LEU A 402 -17.37 1.73 -7.79
CA LEU A 402 -17.33 2.65 -6.67
C LEU A 402 -17.35 1.87 -5.35
N LEU A 403 -16.55 2.32 -4.38
CA LEU A 403 -16.55 1.74 -3.04
C LEU A 403 -17.79 2.04 -2.24
N LEU A 404 -18.33 3.25 -2.43
CA LEU A 404 -19.49 3.73 -1.72
C LEU A 404 -20.46 4.31 -2.73
N SER A 405 -21.75 4.19 -2.43
CA SER A 405 -22.72 5.02 -3.13
C SER A 405 -22.52 6.47 -2.68
N TYR A 406 -22.09 7.32 -3.60
CA TYR A 406 -21.95 8.76 -3.37
C TYR A 406 -23.31 9.50 -3.51
N GLU A 407 -24.40 8.78 -3.79
CA GLU A 407 -25.77 9.29 -3.88
C GLU A 407 -26.31 9.74 -2.49
N GLY A 408 -25.79 10.86 -1.98
CA GLY A 408 -26.22 11.41 -0.69
C GLY A 408 -25.22 12.38 -0.06
N LEU A 409 -23.94 12.27 -0.41
CA LEU A 409 -22.89 13.15 0.13
C LEU A 409 -23.06 14.61 -0.34
N SER A 410 -23.47 14.83 -1.59
CA SER A 410 -23.76 16.19 -2.10
C SER A 410 -24.91 16.90 -1.35
N ASN A 411 -25.88 16.14 -0.85
CA ASN A 411 -27.03 16.68 -0.13
C ASN A 411 -26.74 16.98 1.35
N THR A 412 -25.86 16.20 2.00
CA THR A 412 -25.58 16.36 3.45
C THR A 412 -24.70 17.56 3.77
N VAL A 413 -23.74 17.91 2.89
CA VAL A 413 -22.94 19.14 3.02
C VAL A 413 -23.82 20.38 2.93
N SER A 414 -24.85 20.35 2.05
CA SER A 414 -25.83 21.44 1.92
C SER A 414 -26.67 21.61 3.19
N TRP A 415 -27.03 20.51 3.86
CA TRP A 415 -27.87 20.53 5.06
C TRP A 415 -27.11 21.00 6.30
N ARG A 416 -25.86 20.54 6.48
CA ARG A 416 -24.98 21.03 7.56
C ARG A 416 -24.65 22.52 7.38
N ARG A 417 -24.37 23.00 6.16
CA ARG A 417 -24.22 24.44 5.88
C ARG A 417 -25.48 25.24 6.19
N ARG A 418 -26.67 24.73 5.83
CA ARG A 418 -27.96 25.39 6.14
C ARG A 418 -28.24 25.45 7.64
N LEU A 419 -27.87 24.42 8.41
CA LEU A 419 -28.01 24.41 9.87
C LEU A 419 -27.04 25.38 10.56
N ILE A 420 -25.78 25.47 10.09
CA ILE A 420 -24.80 26.42 10.62
C ILE A 420 -25.22 27.87 10.31
N ILE A 421 -25.65 28.14 9.08
CA ILE A 421 -26.14 29.48 8.68
C ILE A 421 -27.44 29.82 9.42
N GLY A 422 -28.39 28.88 9.49
CA GLY A 422 -29.65 29.05 10.21
C GLY A 422 -29.48 29.27 11.72
N GLY A 423 -28.53 28.55 12.35
CA GLY A 423 -28.17 28.74 13.75
C GLY A 423 -27.54 30.12 14.02
N PHE A 424 -26.70 30.60 13.10
CA PHE A 424 -26.11 31.94 13.19
C PHE A 424 -27.17 33.06 13.10
N PHE A 425 -28.13 32.93 12.18
CA PHE A 425 -29.24 33.90 12.07
C PHE A 425 -30.20 33.84 13.27
N ALA A 426 -30.45 32.67 13.84
CA ALA A 426 -31.28 32.54 15.05
C ALA A 426 -30.61 33.21 16.28
N LEU A 427 -29.29 33.07 16.43
CA LEU A 427 -28.52 33.73 17.49
C LEU A 427 -28.46 35.26 17.31
N LEU A 428 -28.36 35.76 16.09
CA LEU A 428 -28.44 37.19 15.78
C LEU A 428 -29.84 37.76 16.03
N ALA A 429 -30.91 37.02 15.72
CA ALA A 429 -32.27 37.47 16.02
C ALA A 429 -32.54 37.52 17.53
N ALA A 430 -31.99 36.58 18.30
CA ALA A 430 -32.11 36.56 19.76
C ALA A 430 -31.34 37.72 20.43
N SER A 431 -30.18 38.13 19.89
CA SER A 431 -29.43 39.28 20.41
C SER A 431 -30.11 40.63 20.14
N VAL A 432 -30.81 40.77 19.02
CA VAL A 432 -31.61 41.98 18.72
C VAL A 432 -32.87 42.03 19.59
N ALA A 433 -33.52 40.90 19.89
CA ALA A 433 -34.69 40.87 20.76
C ALA A 433 -34.35 41.12 22.26
N GLY A 434 -33.15 40.73 22.71
CA GLY A 434 -32.69 40.91 24.09
C GLY A 434 -32.38 42.36 24.49
N THR A 435 -32.15 43.26 23.52
CA THR A 435 -31.79 44.67 23.80
C THR A 435 -33.00 45.59 23.99
N VAL A 436 -34.23 45.13 23.72
CA VAL A 436 -35.43 45.99 23.75
C VAL A 436 -36.19 45.93 25.11
N LYS A 437 -35.75 45.13 26.08
CA LYS A 437 -36.49 44.91 27.33
C LYS A 437 -35.73 45.23 28.62
N ILE A 438 -35.00 46.35 28.69
CA ILE A 438 -34.60 46.92 29.99
C ILE A 438 -34.75 48.45 29.96
N SER A 439 -35.95 48.94 30.26
CA SER A 439 -36.12 50.25 30.90
C SER A 439 -37.52 50.34 31.49
N HIS A 440 -37.62 50.16 32.80
CA HIS A 440 -38.38 51.07 33.67
C HIS A 440 -38.10 50.74 35.14
N HIS A 441 -37.27 51.58 35.75
CA HIS A 441 -37.09 51.70 37.19
C HIS A 441 -38.38 52.20 37.86
N LYS A 442 -38.69 51.67 39.04
CA LYS A 442 -39.23 52.50 40.14
C LYS A 442 -38.70 52.02 41.49
N ALA A 443 -38.13 52.97 42.22
CA ALA A 443 -37.48 52.81 43.51
C ALA A 443 -38.48 52.92 44.67
N SER A 444 -38.22 52.16 45.73
CA SER A 444 -38.57 52.39 47.16
C SER A 444 -38.09 51.14 47.91
N GLY A 445 -37.52 51.14 49.11
CA GLY A 445 -37.18 52.15 50.11
C GLY A 445 -36.63 51.38 51.32
N CYS A 446 -35.71 52.01 52.04
CA CYS A 446 -35.01 51.58 53.26
C CYS A 446 -35.79 50.67 54.24
N HIS A 447 -35.15 49.62 54.78
CA HIS A 447 -34.84 49.59 56.23
C HIS A 447 -33.85 48.49 56.64
N ARG A 448 -32.97 48.91 57.54
CA ARG A 448 -31.91 48.21 58.27
C ARG A 448 -32.51 47.42 59.43
N GLN A 449 -32.12 46.16 59.64
CA GLN A 449 -31.91 45.56 60.98
C GLN A 449 -31.37 44.11 60.87
N LEU A 450 -30.13 43.93 61.32
CA LEU A 450 -29.63 42.71 61.98
C LEU A 450 -30.13 42.77 63.44
N PRO A 451 -30.33 41.65 64.17
CA PRO A 451 -29.21 40.76 64.50
C PRO A 451 -29.51 39.26 64.73
N LEU A 452 -28.37 38.54 64.80
CA LEU A 452 -28.09 37.18 65.27
C LEU A 452 -28.37 36.02 64.30
#